data_AF-A0A962YBY5-F1
#
_entry.id   AF-A0A962YBY5-F1
#
_cell.length_a   1.000
_cell.length_b   1.000
_cell.length_c   1.000
_cell.angle_alpha   90.00
_cell.angle_beta   90.00
_cell.angle_gamma   90.00
#
_symmetry.space_group_name_H-M   'P 1'
#
loop_
_entity.id
_entity.type
_entity.pdbx_description
1 polymer ?
#
loop_
_entity_poly.entity_id
_entity_poly.type
_entity_poly.pdbx_seq_one_letter_code
_entity_poly.pdbx_strand_id
1 'polypeptide(L)' 'MNENHPASNQLTGARFLAEALKHCGVRDVFFIDAILRASLIEMEQVGINRVMVHSEKTAAYMA' A
#
# COMPACT_ATOMS: atom_id res chain seq x y z
N MET A 1 -36.47 -0.62 -1.19
CA MET A 1 -35.32 -0.37 -2.06
C MET A 1 -34.26 0.26 -1.19
N ASN A 2 -33.27 -0.53 -0.76
CA ASN A 2 -32.23 -0.06 0.16
C ASN A 2 -30.91 -0.06 -0.62
N GLU A 3 -30.64 1.08 -1.24
CA GLU A 3 -29.42 1.37 -1.98
C GLU A 3 -28.24 1.54 -1.02
N ASN A 4 -27.61 0.41 -0.68
CA ASN A 4 -26.25 0.38 -0.15
C ASN A 4 -25.32 1.03 -1.17
N HIS A 5 -25.11 2.34 -1.04
CA HIS A 5 -24.03 3.04 -1.69
C HIS A 5 -22.71 2.49 -1.10
N PRO A 6 -21.86 1.77 -1.87
CA PRO A 6 -20.53 1.47 -1.38
C PRO A 6 -19.82 2.80 -1.12
N ALA A 7 -19.10 2.86 -0.01
CA ALA A 7 -18.35 4.04 0.41
C ALA A 7 -17.65 4.67 -0.80
N SER A 8 -17.95 5.95 -0.99
CA SER A 8 -17.47 6.84 -2.04
C SER A 8 -16.14 6.43 -2.67
N ASN A 9 -16.13 6.38 -4.01
CA ASN A 9 -14.96 6.33 -4.91
C ASN A 9 -14.02 7.56 -4.76
N GLN A 10 -13.72 7.98 -3.53
CA GLN A 10 -12.80 9.07 -3.25
C GLN A 10 -11.38 8.52 -3.35
N LEU A 11 -10.67 8.91 -4.41
CA LEU A 11 -9.26 8.63 -4.57
C LEU A 11 -8.48 9.27 -3.41
N THR A 12 -8.13 8.47 -2.42
CA THR A 12 -7.27 8.92 -1.32
C THR A 12 -5.82 8.98 -1.80
N GLY A 13 -4.99 9.82 -1.18
CA GLY A 13 -3.55 9.86 -1.50
C GLY A 13 -2.87 8.50 -1.32
N ALA A 14 -3.35 7.69 -0.36
CA ALA A 14 -2.92 6.31 -0.13
C ALA A 14 -3.26 5.39 -1.32
N ARG A 15 -4.50 5.46 -1.82
CA ARG A 15 -4.98 4.72 -2.99
C ARG A 15 -4.21 5.08 -4.25
N PHE A 16 -4.04 6.38 -4.50
CA PHE A 16 -3.29 6.88 -5.65
C PHE A 16 -1.85 6.37 -5.66
N LEU A 17 -1.16 6.41 -4.50
CA LEU A 17 0.21 5.91 -4.39
C LEU A 17 0.29 4.40 -4.66
N ALA A 18 -0.64 3.61 -4.12
CA ALA A 18 -0.69 2.16 -4.34
C ALA A 18 -0.90 1.82 -5.82
N GLU A 19 -1.83 2.50 -6.50
CA GLU A 19 -2.13 2.29 -7.92
C GLU A 19 -0.98 2.75 -8.83
N ALA A 20 -0.28 3.83 -8.47
CA ALA A 20 0.90 4.32 -9.20
C ALA A 20 2.06 3.32 -9.09
N LEU A 21 2.37 2.81 -7.90
CA LEU A 21 3.43 1.82 -7.69
C LEU A 21 3.15 0.51 -8.44
N LYS A 22 1.88 0.08 -8.46
CA LYS A 22 1.45 -1.08 -9.25
C LYS A 22 1.67 -0.87 -10.75
N HIS A 23 1.34 0.30 -11.29
CA HIS A 23 1.60 0.63 -12.70
C HIS A 23 3.10 0.68 -13.02
N CYS A 24 3.95 1.06 -12.07
CA CYS A 24 5.40 0.98 -12.20
C CYS A 24 5.95 -0.45 -12.12
N GLY A 25 5.11 -1.46 -11.88
CA GLY A 25 5.51 -2.87 -11.81
C GLY A 25 6.12 -3.31 -10.49
N VAL A 26 5.97 -2.52 -9.42
CA VAL A 26 6.45 -2.87 -8.07
C VAL A 26 5.63 -4.03 -7.51
N ARG A 27 6.30 -5.04 -6.95
CA ARG A 27 5.67 -6.26 -6.41
C ARG A 27 5.76 -6.38 -4.89
N ASP A 28 6.89 -5.95 -4.32
CA ASP A 28 7.20 -6.10 -2.91
C ASP A 28 7.61 -4.74 -2.33
N VAL A 29 7.07 -4.40 -1.16
CA VAL A 29 7.39 -3.17 -0.42
C VAL A 29 7.90 -3.53 0.96
N PHE A 30 9.13 -3.10 1.27
CA PHE A 30 9.78 -3.28 2.56
C PHE A 30 9.57 -2.05 3.44
N PHE A 31 9.08 -2.22 4.66
CA PHE A 31 8.78 -1.10 5.57
C PHE A 31 9.11 -1.42 7.03
N ILE A 32 9.25 -0.38 7.85
CA ILE A 32 9.47 -0.44 9.31
C ILE A 32 8.37 0.36 9.99
N ASP A 33 8.01 -0.06 11.21
CA ASP A 33 7.00 0.49 12.13
C ASP A 33 6.32 1.79 11.67
N ALA A 34 5.08 1.66 11.18
CA ALA A 34 4.60 2.50 10.09
C ALA A 34 3.75 3.71 10.56
N ILE A 35 4.18 4.91 10.14
CA ILE A 35 3.37 6.13 10.09
C ILE A 35 2.34 6.05 8.93
N LEU A 36 2.60 5.23 7.91
CA LEU A 36 1.81 5.12 6.67
C LEU A 36 0.89 3.89 6.64
N ARG A 37 0.24 3.57 7.77
CA ARG A 37 -0.64 2.38 7.89
C ARG A 37 -1.73 2.32 6.83
N ALA A 38 -2.39 3.45 6.53
CA ALA A 38 -3.44 3.51 5.52
C ALA A 38 -2.93 3.15 4.10
N SER A 39 -1.75 3.65 3.72
CA SER A 39 -1.15 3.35 2.41
C SER A 39 -0.73 1.89 2.29
N LEU A 40 -0.20 1.29 3.35
CA LEU A 40 0.16 -0.14 3.35
C LEU A 40 -1.05 -1.04 3.18
N ILE A 41 -2.19 -0.68 3.77
CA ILE A 41 -3.45 -1.41 3.60
C ILE A 41 -3.94 -1.34 2.15
N GLU A 42 -3.92 -0.15 1.53
CA GLU A 42 -4.29 0.00 0.12
C GLU A 42 -3.33 -0.76 -0.82
N MET A 43 -2.03 -0.80 -0.50
CA MET A 43 -1.04 -1.59 -1.24
C MET A 43 -1.35 -3.09 -1.20
N GLU A 44 -1.70 -3.63 -0.02
CA GLU A 44 -2.13 -5.02 0.13
C GLU A 44 -3.41 -5.30 -0.67
N GLN A 45 -4.37 -4.37 -0.69
CA GLN A 45 -5.61 -4.51 -1.47
C GLN A 45 -5.38 -4.54 -2.99
N VAL A 46 -4.34 -3.86 -3.50
CA VAL A 46 -3.99 -3.92 -4.93
C VAL A 46 -3.05 -5.08 -5.28
N GLY A 47 -2.68 -5.90 -4.29
CA GLY A 47 -1.88 -7.12 -4.46
C GLY A 47 -0.37 -6.95 -4.32
N ILE A 48 0.09 -5.88 -3.67
CA ILE A 48 1.51 -5.67 -3.34
C ILE A 48 1.81 -6.38 -2.01
N ASN A 49 2.86 -7.18 -1.99
CA ASN A 49 3.29 -7.85 -0.76
C ASN A 49 4.02 -6.86 0.15
N ARG A 50 3.61 -6.83 1.43
CA ARG A 50 4.26 -6.01 2.44
C ARG A 50 5.20 -6.88 3.27
N VAL A 51 6.48 -6.52 3.32
CA VAL A 51 7.49 -7.23 4.12
C VAL A 51 7.98 -6.31 5.22
N MET A 52 7.67 -6.67 6.48
CA MET A 52 8.17 -5.94 7.63
C MET A 52 9.64 -6.29 7.85
N VAL A 53 10.50 -5.27 7.88
CA VAL A 53 11.91 -5.41 8.23
C VAL A 53 12.18 -4.77 9.60
N HIS A 54 13.25 -5.20 10.25
CA HIS A 54 13.62 -4.70 11.58
C HIS A 54 14.60 -3.51 11.54
N SER A 55 15.13 -3.17 10.35
CA SER A 55 16.11 -2.08 10.17
C SER A 55 16.07 -1.52 8.75
N GLU A 56 16.28 -0.21 8.60
CA GLU A 56 16.24 0.48 7.30
C GLU A 56 17.35 -0.04 6.37
N LYS A 57 18.47 -0.44 6.97
CA LYS A 57 19.57 -1.11 6.26
C LYS A 57 19.12 -2.42 5.62
N THR A 58 18.28 -3.19 6.31
CA THR A 58 17.76 -4.46 5.78
C THR A 58 16.70 -4.21 4.69
N ALA A 59 15.87 -3.16 4.82
CA ALA A 59 14.96 -2.76 3.74
C ALA A 59 15.73 -2.41 2.46
N ALA A 60 16.74 -1.54 2.57
CA ALA A 60 17.52 -1.10 1.43
C ALA A 60 18.33 -2.23 0.77
N TYR A 61 18.74 -3.24 1.54
CA TYR A 61 19.42 -4.41 0.98
C TYR A 61 18.49 -5.32 0.16
N MET A 62 17.20 -5.37 0.51
CA MET A 62 16.23 -6.29 -0.09
C MET A 62 15.45 -5.69 -1.27
N ALA A 63 15.48 -4.37 -1.42
CA ALA A 63 14.80 -3.60 -2.47
C ALA A 63 15.65 -3.48 -3.74
#